data_AF-B1BW10-F1
#
_entry.id   AF-B1BW10-F1
#
_cell.length_a   1.000
_cell.length_b   1.000
_cell.length_c   1.000
_cell.angle_alpha   90.00
_cell.angle_beta   90.00
_cell.angle_gamma   90.00
#
_symmetry.space_group_name_H-M   'P 1'
#
loop_
_entity.id
_entity.type
_entity.pdbx_description
1 polymer ?
#
loop_
_entity_poly.entity_id
_entity_poly.type
_entity_poly.pdbx_seq_one_letter_code
_entity_poly.pdbx_strand_id
1 'polypeptide(L)' 'MLTKNGNLILGTIAIITTLYLSIEFMIKSLDEKEPKKSFKYLILSTCNMLALIFATNVI' A
#
# COMPACT_ATOMS: atom_id res chain seq x y z
N MET A 1 -0.67 -18.51 14.55
CA MET A 1 -0.60 -17.24 15.31
C MET A 1 0.87 -16.91 15.45
N LEU A 2 1.33 -15.82 14.84
CA LEU A 2 2.73 -15.42 14.90
C LEU A 2 3.10 -14.99 16.33
N THR A 3 4.36 -15.20 16.71
CA THR A 3 4.89 -14.65 17.97
C THR A 3 4.86 -13.13 17.91
N LYS A 4 4.81 -12.47 19.08
CA LYS A 4 4.74 -11.00 19.19
C LYS A 4 5.83 -10.30 18.37
N ASN A 5 7.04 -10.85 18.36
CA ASN A 5 8.17 -10.36 17.54
C ASN A 5 7.97 -10.63 16.04
N GLY A 6 7.37 -11.76 15.66
CA GLY A 6 7.05 -12.07 14.26
C GLY A 6 6.03 -11.10 13.66
N ASN A 7 5.01 -10.72 14.44
CA ASN A 7 4.03 -9.68 14.04
C ASN A 7 4.69 -8.32 13.84
N LEU A 8 5.61 -7.92 14.73
CA LEU A 8 6.33 -6.65 14.64
C LEU A 8 7.19 -6.55 13.37
N ILE A 9 7.95 -7.60 13.06
CA ILE A 9 8.82 -7.63 11.88
C ILE A 9 7.98 -7.63 10.60
N LEU A 10 7.03 -8.57 10.48
CA LEU A 10 6.21 -8.69 9.27
C LEU A 10 5.31 -7.48 9.07
N GLY A 11 4.79 -6.93 10.16
CA GLY A 11 4.00 -5.71 10.13
C GLY A 11 4.81 -4.50 9.66
N THR A 12 6.04 -4.34 10.15
CA THR A 12 6.93 -3.25 9.69
C THR A 12 7.22 -3.37 8.20
N ILE A 13 7.52 -4.57 7.71
CA ILE A 13 7.72 -4.84 6.27
C ILE A 13 6.46 -4.50 5.48
N ALA A 14 5.28 -4.89 5.99
CA ALA A 14 4.00 -4.61 5.35
C ALA A 14 3.71 -3.10 5.28
N ILE A 15 3.95 -2.35 6.36
CA ILE A 15 3.82 -0.89 6.39
C ILE A 15 4.71 -0.24 5.33
N ILE A 16 6.01 -0.58 5.31
CA ILE A 16 6.96 0.02 4.38
C ILE A 16 6.57 -0.29 2.92
N THR A 17 6.21 -1.54 2.65
CA THR A 17 5.87 -1.99 1.28
C THR A 17 4.58 -1.35 0.79
N THR A 18 3.53 -1.33 1.61
CA THR A 18 2.24 -0.74 1.24
C THR A 18 2.32 0.78 1.09
N LEU A 19 3.11 1.45 1.93
CA LEU A 19 3.38 2.89 1.79
C LEU A 19 4.12 3.19 0.46
N TYR A 20 5.17 2.42 0.16
CA TYR A 20 5.94 2.57 -1.08
C TYR A 20 5.04 2.39 -2.32
N LEU A 21 4.29 1.28 -2.38
CA LEU A 21 3.40 0.99 -3.51
C LEU A 21 2.27 2.01 -3.64
N SER A 22 1.74 2.51 -2.52
CA SER A 22 0.71 3.55 -2.54
C SER A 22 1.20 4.81 -3.24
N ILE A 23 2.41 5.29 -2.88
CA ILE A 23 3.02 6.47 -3.50
C ILE A 23 3.36 6.19 -4.96
N GLU A 24 3.96 5.05 -5.27
CA GLU A 24 4.35 4.68 -6.64
C GLU A 24 3.14 4.66 -7.59
N PHE A 25 2.04 4.03 -7.19
CA PHE A 25 0.83 3.98 -8.01
C PHE A 25 0.11 5.33 -8.08
N MET A 26 0.22 6.16 -7.04
CA MET A 26 -0.31 7.53 -7.09
C MET A 26 0.42 8.36 -8.14
N ILE A 27 1.75 8.32 -8.17
CA ILE A 27 2.56 9.02 -9.17
C ILE A 27 2.24 8.49 -10.58
N LYS A 28 2.21 7.15 -10.76
CA LYS A 28 1.82 6.55 -12.04
C LYS A 28 0.41 6.94 -12.49
N SER A 29 -0.53 7.13 -11.55
CA SER A 29 -1.87 7.61 -11.86
C SER A 29 -1.87 9.04 -12.40
N LEU A 30 -0.99 9.90 -11.89
CA LEU A 30 -0.88 11.30 -12.31
C LEU A 30 -0.17 11.44 -13.67
N ASP A 31 0.84 10.62 -13.92
CA ASP A 31 1.64 10.68 -15.15
C ASP A 31 0.97 9.98 -16.36
N GLU A 32 0.04 9.05 -16.10
CA GLU A 32 -0.64 8.28 -17.13
C GLU A 32 -1.68 9.12 -17.88
N LYS A 33 -1.53 9.18 -19.21
CA LYS A 33 -2.39 9.97 -20.11
C LYS A 33 -3.69 9.25 -20.46
N GLU A 34 -3.69 7.93 -20.43
CA GLU A 34 -4.90 7.14 -20.69
C GLU A 34 -5.79 7.05 -19.42
N PRO A 35 -7.01 7.61 -19.44
CA PRO A 35 -7.84 7.74 -18.23
C PRO A 35 -8.19 6.39 -17.60
N LYS A 36 -8.38 5.33 -18.41
CA LYS A 36 -8.65 3.98 -17.92
C LYS A 36 -7.47 3.39 -17.13
N LYS A 37 -6.24 3.61 -17.61
CA LYS A 37 -5.03 3.13 -16.94
C LYS A 37 -4.71 3.96 -15.70
N SER A 38 -4.86 5.28 -15.80
CA SER A 38 -4.75 6.20 -14.66
C SER A 38 -5.68 5.78 -13.52
N PHE A 39 -6.97 5.56 -13.81
CA PHE A 39 -7.94 5.11 -12.81
C PHE A 39 -7.58 3.75 -12.18
N LYS A 40 -7.02 2.82 -12.97
CA LYS A 40 -6.51 1.54 -12.44
C LYS A 40 -5.38 1.75 -11.43
N TYR A 41 -4.44 2.65 -11.71
CA TYR A 41 -3.37 2.98 -10.78
C TYR A 41 -3.89 3.69 -9.53
N LEU A 42 -4.89 4.58 -9.68
CA LEU A 42 -5.55 5.20 -8.54
C LEU A 42 -6.17 4.16 -7.59
N ILE A 43 -6.91 3.19 -8.12
CA ILE A 43 -7.49 2.09 -7.32
C ILE A 43 -6.38 1.31 -6.62
N LEU A 44 -5.30 0.96 -7.31
CA LEU A 44 -4.17 0.25 -6.71
C LEU A 44 -3.52 1.05 -5.59
N SER A 45 -3.37 2.36 -5.75
CA SER A 45 -2.87 3.25 -4.69
C SER A 45 -3.80 3.26 -3.48
N THR A 46 -5.11 3.40 -3.70
CA THR A 46 -6.13 3.40 -2.63
C THR A 46 -6.16 2.07 -1.87
N CYS A 47 -6.12 0.94 -2.59
CA CYS A 47 -6.05 -0.38 -1.95
C CYS A 47 -4.80 -0.54 -1.07
N ASN A 48 -3.65 -0.03 -1.52
CA ASN A 48 -2.42 -0.03 -0.71
C ASN A 48 -2.53 0.89 0.51
N MET A 49 -3.21 2.05 0.42
CA MET A 49 -3.48 2.88 1.60
C MET A 49 -4.40 2.18 2.61
N LEU A 50 -5.43 1.46 2.15
CA LEU A 50 -6.29 0.67 3.03
C LEU A 50 -5.51 -0.46 3.72
N ALA A 51 -4.61 -1.12 2.98
CA ALA A 51 -3.72 -2.14 3.53
C ALA A 51 -2.74 -1.54 4.56
N LEU A 52 -2.24 -0.32 4.33
CA LEU A 52 -1.39 0.41 5.27
C LEU A 52 -2.13 0.72 6.58
N ILE A 53 -3.37 1.20 6.50
CA ILE A 53 -4.22 1.46 7.69
C ILE A 53 -4.43 0.15 8.46
N PHE A 54 -4.74 -0.94 7.75
CA PHE A 54 -4.90 -2.25 8.37
C PHE A 54 -3.61 -2.72 9.05
N ALA A 55 -2.47 -2.66 8.36
CA ALA A 55 -1.18 -3.06 8.90
C ALA A 55 -0.80 -2.25 10.15
N THR A 56 -1.09 -0.95 10.16
CA THR A 56 -0.82 -0.07 11.29
C THR A 56 -1.74 -0.35 12.49
N ASN A 57 -2.98 -0.78 12.26
CA ASN A 57 -3.92 -1.14 13.33
C ASN A 57 -3.68 -2.54 13.92
N VAL A 58 -2.95 -3.41 13.24
CA VAL A 58 -2.73 -4.82 13.63
C VAL A 58 -1.43 -5.03 14.42
N ILE A 59 -0.45 -4.14 14.27
CA ILE A 59 0.84 -4.16 14.99
C ILE A 59 0.70 -3.49 16.35
#